data_AF-A0A0F9FMM3-F1
#
_entry.id   AF-A0A0F9FMM3-F1
#
_cell.length_a   1.000
_cell.length_b   1.000
_cell.length_c   1.000
_cell.angle_alpha   90.00
_cell.angle_beta   90.00
_cell.angle_gamma   90.00
#
_symmetry.space_group_name_H-M   'P 1'
#
loop_
_entity.id
_entity.type
_entity.pdbx_description
1 polymer ?
#
loop_
_entity_poly.entity_id
_entity_poly.type
_entity_poly.pdbx_seq_one_letter_code
_entity_poly.pdbx_strand_id
1 'polypeptide(L)'
;MTIEEIKTELNKMVLGFAARVAPVYQLLKWEWSPGKQEPHVPSVGEIEHALYNLIECLRDGREDDHSSGGLSAYYSMPNRNEPGCYGISFELEEEAAFRR
;
A
#
# COMPACT_ATOMS: atom_id res chain seq x y z
N MET A 1 4.06 7.90 19.73
CA MET A 1 3.83 8.50 18.40
C MET A 1 2.34 8.47 18.16
N THR A 2 1.74 9.56 17.72
CA THR A 2 0.31 9.62 17.37
C THR A 2 0.08 9.08 15.95
N ILE A 3 -1.17 8.74 15.61
CA ILE A 3 -1.49 8.29 14.25
C ILE A 3 -1.14 9.34 13.18
N GLU A 4 -1.30 10.63 13.49
CA GLU A 4 -0.96 11.72 12.55
C GLU A 4 0.55 11.84 12.34
N GLU A 5 1.35 11.61 13.39
CA GLU A 5 2.81 11.51 13.26
C GLU A 5 3.22 10.30 12.40
N ILE A 6 2.56 9.15 12.59
CA ILE A 6 2.80 7.94 11.77
C ILE A 6 2.47 8.20 10.30
N LYS A 7 1.30 8.78 10.00
CA LYS A 7 0.91 9.16 8.63
C LYS A 7 1.94 10.09 7.99
N THR A 8 2.47 11.05 8.76
CA THR A 8 3.52 11.97 8.30
C THR A 8 4.80 11.23 7.91
N GLU A 9 5.24 10.24 8.70
CA GLU A 9 6.41 9.44 8.36
C GLU A 9 6.16 8.51 7.16
N LEU A 10 5.00 7.87 7.08
CA LEU A 10 4.62 7.03 5.95
C LEU A 10 4.61 7.82 4.63
N ASN A 11 4.07 9.04 4.63
CA ASN A 11 4.03 9.93 3.46
C ASN A 11 5.43 10.23 2.90
N LYS A 12 6.47 10.33 3.76
CA LYS A 12 7.85 10.53 3.32
C LYS A 12 8.41 9.31 2.57
N MET A 13 7.87 8.11 2.81
CA MET A 13 8.33 6.87 2.17
C MET A 13 7.71 6.65 0.79
N VAL A 14 6.55 7.26 0.51
CA VAL A 14 5.70 6.99 -0.67
C VAL A 14 6.49 7.12 -1.98
N LEU A 15 7.13 8.27 -2.21
CA LEU A 15 7.85 8.53 -3.47
C LEU A 15 8.93 7.48 -3.74
N GLY A 16 9.77 7.21 -2.74
CA GLY A 16 10.86 6.25 -2.87
C GLY A 16 10.39 4.79 -2.97
N PHE A 17 9.24 4.47 -2.38
CA PHE A 17 8.64 3.15 -2.48
C PHE A 17 7.96 2.92 -3.84
N ALA A 18 7.15 3.88 -4.30
CA ALA A 18 6.48 3.82 -5.60
C ALA A 18 7.48 3.63 -6.75
N ALA A 19 8.58 4.40 -6.74
CA ALA A 19 9.64 4.28 -7.73
C ALA A 19 10.33 2.89 -7.74
N ARG A 20 10.38 2.20 -6.58
CA ARG A 20 10.97 0.86 -6.46
C ARG A 20 10.02 -0.25 -6.89
N VAL A 21 8.71 -0.07 -6.69
CA VAL A 21 7.70 -1.10 -6.98
C VAL A 21 7.18 -1.00 -8.42
N ALA A 22 7.13 0.19 -9.02
CA ALA A 22 6.66 0.37 -10.40
C ALA A 22 7.33 -0.57 -11.43
N PRO A 23 8.66 -0.81 -11.38
CA PRO A 23 9.31 -1.79 -12.27
C PRO A 23 8.78 -3.21 -12.11
N VAL A 24 8.29 -3.61 -10.93
CA VAL A 24 7.72 -4.93 -10.67
C VAL A 24 6.39 -5.09 -11.40
N TYR A 25 5.49 -4.10 -11.29
CA TYR A 25 4.24 -4.08 -12.06
C TYR A 25 4.50 -4.15 -13.57
N GLN A 26 5.47 -3.38 -14.06
CA GLN A 26 5.87 -3.37 -15.48
C GLN A 26 6.42 -4.73 -15.94
N LEU A 27 7.30 -5.33 -15.14
CA LEU A 27 7.91 -6.63 -15.46
C LEU A 27 6.87 -7.74 -15.55
N LEU A 28 5.93 -7.77 -14.60
CA LEU A 28 4.87 -8.78 -14.52
C LEU A 28 3.69 -8.49 -15.45
N LYS A 29 3.64 -7.28 -16.03
CA LYS A 29 2.42 -6.72 -16.65
C LYS A 29 1.22 -6.85 -15.72
N TRP A 30 1.45 -6.60 -14.43
CA TRP A 30 0.41 -6.75 -13.44
C TRP A 30 -0.53 -5.55 -13.50
N GLU A 31 -1.72 -5.80 -14.02
CA GLU A 31 -2.74 -4.77 -14.22
C GLU A 31 -3.61 -4.61 -12.99
N TRP A 32 -4.05 -3.37 -12.76
CA TRP A 32 -5.06 -3.05 -11.77
C TRP A 32 -6.05 -2.03 -12.34
N SER A 33 -7.17 -1.81 -11.65
CA SER A 33 -8.21 -0.86 -12.08
C SER A 33 -8.46 0.22 -11.03
N PRO A 34 -7.55 1.20 -10.90
CA PRO A 34 -7.71 2.27 -9.93
C PRO A 34 -8.94 3.11 -10.30
N GLY A 35 -9.83 3.34 -9.34
CA GLY A 35 -10.94 4.28 -9.52
C GLY A 35 -11.92 3.97 -10.66
N LYS A 36 -12.10 2.69 -11.02
CA LYS A 36 -12.97 2.21 -12.14
C LYS A 36 -12.45 2.54 -13.56
N GLN A 37 -11.16 2.76 -13.72
CA GLN A 37 -10.53 2.83 -15.03
C GLN A 37 -10.39 1.43 -15.66
N GLU A 38 -10.18 1.38 -16.98
CA GLU A 38 -9.80 0.13 -17.67
C GLU A 38 -8.53 -0.47 -17.01
N PRO A 39 -8.43 -1.80 -16.89
CA PRO A 39 -7.23 -2.45 -16.38
C PRO A 39 -5.98 -1.98 -17.14
N HIS A 40 -4.97 -1.56 -16.39
CA HIS A 40 -3.68 -1.17 -16.96
C HIS A 40 -2.58 -1.37 -15.92
N VAL A 41 -1.34 -1.43 -16.39
CA VAL A 41 -0.17 -1.44 -15.52
C VAL A 41 0.00 -0.04 -14.92
N PRO A 42 0.01 0.11 -13.58
CA PRO A 42 0.14 1.41 -12.95
C PRO A 42 1.38 2.19 -13.39
N SER A 43 1.20 3.49 -13.52
CA SER A 43 2.29 4.46 -13.45
C SER A 43 2.76 4.69 -12.01
N VAL A 44 3.95 5.27 -11.86
CA VAL A 44 4.48 5.68 -10.55
C VAL A 44 3.50 6.60 -9.81
N GLY A 45 2.92 7.59 -10.51
CA GLY A 45 1.99 8.54 -9.91
C GLY A 45 0.69 7.89 -9.42
N GLU A 46 0.21 6.83 -10.08
CA GLU A 46 -0.96 6.07 -9.63
C GLU A 46 -0.65 5.25 -8.38
N ILE A 47 0.55 4.68 -8.29
CA ILE A 47 1.02 3.98 -7.07
C ILE A 47 1.15 4.97 -5.92
N GLU A 48 1.73 6.14 -6.15
CA GLU A 48 1.83 7.20 -5.14
C GLU A 48 0.45 7.62 -4.64
N HIS A 49 -0.48 7.92 -5.55
CA HIS A 49 -1.83 8.32 -5.20
C HIS A 49 -2.58 7.23 -4.42
N ALA A 50 -2.44 5.96 -4.82
CA ALA A 50 -3.00 4.84 -4.08
C ALA A 50 -2.44 4.80 -2.65
N LEU A 51 -1.12 4.86 -2.47
CA LEU A 51 -0.49 4.83 -1.14
C LEU A 51 -0.92 6.01 -0.26
N TYR A 52 -1.01 7.22 -0.81
CA TYR A 52 -1.52 8.38 -0.05
C TYR A 52 -2.95 8.14 0.44
N ASN A 53 -3.83 7.60 -0.40
CA ASN A 53 -5.19 7.26 0.00
C ASN A 53 -5.22 6.19 1.09
N LEU A 54 -4.40 5.14 0.97
CA LEU A 54 -4.28 4.08 1.98
C LEU A 54 -3.81 4.65 3.34
N ILE A 55 -2.80 5.52 3.32
CA ILE A 55 -2.29 6.19 4.53
C ILE A 55 -3.36 7.11 5.14
N GLU A 56 -4.09 7.88 4.33
CA GLU A 56 -5.18 8.74 4.81
C GLU A 56 -6.28 7.92 5.48
N CYS A 57 -6.58 6.74 4.96
CA CYS A 57 -7.60 5.82 5.47
C CYS A 57 -7.25 5.21 6.84
N LEU A 58 -5.99 5.19 7.27
CA LEU A 58 -5.62 4.67 8.60
C LEU A 58 -6.43 5.36 9.71
N ARG A 59 -7.01 4.56 10.63
CA ARG A 59 -7.83 5.01 11.76
C ARG A 59 -7.31 4.44 13.07
N ASP A 60 -7.44 5.21 14.14
CA ASP A 60 -7.02 4.82 15.50
C ASP A 60 -7.86 3.62 16.01
N GLY A 61 -7.19 2.63 16.59
CA GLY A 61 -7.85 1.46 17.19
C GLY A 61 -8.39 0.41 16.21
N ARG A 62 -7.94 0.40 14.94
CA ARG A 62 -8.21 -0.69 14.00
C ARG A 62 -6.94 -1.12 13.28
N GLU A 63 -6.65 -2.42 13.34
CA GLU A 63 -5.79 -3.10 12.37
C GLU A 63 -6.58 -3.24 11.07
N ASP A 64 -6.73 -2.13 10.33
CA ASP A 64 -7.36 -2.17 9.02
C ASP A 64 -6.25 -2.24 7.96
N ASP A 65 -6.05 -3.43 7.39
CA ASP A 65 -5.28 -3.59 6.16
C ASP A 65 -6.09 -2.99 5.01
N HIS A 66 -5.78 -1.74 4.67
CA HIS A 66 -6.27 -1.16 3.43
C HIS A 66 -5.32 -1.64 2.32
N SER A 67 -5.80 -2.55 1.47
CA SER A 67 -5.06 -3.03 0.31
C SER A 67 -5.65 -2.54 -1.00
N SER A 68 -4.78 -2.25 -1.97
CA SER A 68 -5.16 -1.94 -3.34
C SER A 68 -4.10 -2.47 -4.31
N GLY A 69 -4.46 -3.52 -5.06
CA GLY A 69 -3.61 -4.25 -6.00
C GLY A 69 -2.20 -4.54 -5.47
N GLY A 70 -2.13 -5.23 -4.34
CA GLY A 70 -0.89 -5.62 -3.69
C GLY A 70 -0.24 -4.57 -2.80
N LEU A 71 -0.66 -3.30 -2.83
CA LEU A 71 -0.13 -2.26 -1.93
C LEU A 71 -0.90 -2.24 -0.61
N SER A 72 -0.19 -2.05 0.51
CA SER A 72 -0.81 -1.79 1.80
C SER A 72 -0.08 -0.67 2.56
N ALA A 73 -0.80 -0.02 3.48
CA ALA A 73 -0.23 0.82 4.52
C ALA A 73 -0.76 0.31 5.88
N TYR A 74 0.12 0.17 6.86
CA TYR A 74 -0.23 -0.41 8.16
C TYR A 74 0.48 0.30 9.30
N TYR A 75 -0.10 0.19 10.49
CA TYR A 75 0.56 0.52 11.74
C TYR A 75 -0.02 -0.31 12.89
N SER A 76 0.82 -0.56 13.89
CA SER A 76 0.48 -1.19 15.15
C SER A 76 1.10 -0.37 16.28
N MET A 77 0.29 0.05 17.23
CA MET A 77 0.76 0.80 18.39
C MET A 77 1.51 -0.11 19.36
N PRO A 78 2.57 0.38 20.02
CA PRO A 78 3.28 -0.39 21.04
C PRO A 78 2.32 -0.82 22.16
N ASN A 79 2.43 -2.09 22.56
CA ASN A 79 1.70 -2.66 23.68
C ASN A 79 2.68 -3.31 24.67
N ARG A 80 2.17 -3.99 25.70
CA ARG A 80 3.04 -4.59 26.75
C ARG A 80 3.94 -5.72 26.25
N ASN A 81 3.59 -6.32 25.11
CA ASN A 81 4.26 -7.50 24.56
C ASN A 81 5.07 -7.17 23.30
N GLU A 82 4.73 -6.07 22.60
CA GLU A 82 5.28 -5.75 21.28
C GLU A 82 5.62 -4.26 21.12
N PRO A 83 6.74 -3.91 20.48
CA PRO A 83 7.24 -2.53 20.37
C PRO A 83 6.46 -1.63 19.40
N GLY A 84 5.41 -2.14 18.74
CA GLY A 84 4.70 -1.45 17.68
C GLY A 84 5.54 -1.34 16.39
N CYS A 85 4.87 -1.10 15.27
CA CYS A 85 5.51 -0.94 13.97
C CYS A 85 4.61 -0.14 13.03
N TYR A 86 5.17 0.35 11.93
CA TYR A 86 4.41 0.94 10.84
C TYR A 86 5.18 0.77 9.55
N GLY A 87 4.46 0.75 8.42
CA GLY A 87 5.09 0.63 7.13
C GLY A 87 4.12 0.71 5.97
N ILE A 88 4.72 0.68 4.78
CA ILE A 88 4.05 0.42 3.51
C ILE A 88 4.60 -0.89 2.97
N SER A 89 3.74 -1.76 2.46
CA SER A 89 4.15 -3.04 1.88
C SER A 89 3.63 -3.19 0.45
N PHE A 90 4.28 -4.11 -0.27
CA PHE A 90 3.86 -4.59 -1.56
C PHE A 90 3.93 -6.10 -1.54
N GLU A 91 2.82 -6.75 -1.87
CA GLU A 91 2.69 -8.20 -1.88
C GLU A 91 2.13 -8.63 -3.24
N LEU A 92 2.72 -9.67 -3.82
CA LEU A 92 2.16 -10.32 -4.98
C LEU A 92 1.01 -11.21 -4.50
N GLU A 93 -0.22 -10.85 -4.84
CA GLU A 93 -1.35 -11.77 -4.66
C GLU A 93 -1.19 -12.88 -5.70
N GLU A 94 -1.20 -14.15 -5.29
CA GLU A 94 -1.39 -15.24 -6.24
C GLU A 94 -2.73 -14.98 -6.94
N GLU A 95 -2.69 -14.64 -8.23
CA GLU A 95 -3.87 -14.80 -9.06
C GLU A 95 -4.34 -16.24 -8.85
N ALA A 96 -5.56 -16.41 -8.34
CA ALA A 96 -6.23 -17.69 -8.39
C ALA A 96 -6.21 -18.11 -9.85
N ALA A 97 -5.26 -18.98 -10.20
CA ALA A 97 -5.01 -19.42 -11.57
C ALA A 97 -6.37 -19.70 -12.19
N PHE A 98 -6.72 -18.93 -13.22
CA PHE A 98 -8.01 -19.04 -13.92
C PHE A 98 -8.37 -20.52 -14.05
N ARG A 99 -9.36 -20.97 -13.25
CA ARG A 99 -9.96 -22.29 -13.45
C ARG A 99 -10.68 -22.21 -14.79
N ARG A 100 -10.03 -22.75 -15.82
CA ARG A 100 -10.62 -23.05 -17.12
C ARG A 100 -11.78 -24.02 -16.97
#